data_AF-A0A918V083-F1
#
_entry.id   AF-A0A918V083-F1
#
_cell.length_a   1.000
_cell.length_b   1.000
_cell.length_c   1.000
_cell.angle_alpha   90.00
_cell.angle_beta   90.00
_cell.angle_gamma   90.00
#
_symmetry.space_group_name_H-M   'P 1'
#
loop_
_entity.id
_entity.type
_entity.pdbx_description
1 polymer ?
#
loop_
_entity_poly.entity_id
_entity_poly.type
_entity_poly.pdbx_seq_one_letter_code
_entity_poly.pdbx_strand_id
1 'polypeptide(L)'
;MSRIAAAVTTAALAPAVLIASPAFAADAAGTSTPQTAPTTPDRAADGRPDEDQAEQDRKAILAIIAEPTASAYMKEAGHKAIADGPAAMRKFIETDQHRIRLDDYRVLISRLLHGAGPGLKEGINQVLGHDKGNLEQLRHFYEVTQHELRDDDNRVDIARLIGAGGPRVREAGKAALKGTPADRVVFLATGQYLAQASDDRVELSRIDEGWDGPILSEAIGRLLGGSPTPAELRHFLQVTQYELRDQDNRVSITKIIDGGGPELVKAGRAALAGTAADRSEFLKTGQHEARAKDQKTQQENDKDKDKGKDQQDQDNSGSGTGSGTGANPATGSGSGTNTATPQGGSGSPLATTGAGDAGLIAGGAGTALVAGAGLLLAARMRRAASTR
;
A
#
# COMPACT_ATOMS: atom_id res chain seq x y z
N MET A 1 -5.49 38.61 -34.12
CA MET A 1 -4.08 38.50 -33.68
C MET A 1 -3.68 37.04 -33.73
N SER A 2 -2.73 36.73 -34.61
CA SER A 2 -2.22 35.42 -34.98
C SER A 2 -1.52 34.68 -33.84
N ARG A 3 -1.63 33.34 -33.82
CA ARG A 3 -0.54 32.46 -33.38
C ARG A 3 -0.46 31.23 -34.29
N ILE A 4 0.78 30.84 -34.54
CA ILE A 4 1.31 30.06 -35.64
C ILE A 4 1.44 28.57 -35.24
N ALA A 5 1.41 27.72 -36.26
CA ALA A 5 1.54 26.27 -36.28
C ALA A 5 2.85 25.69 -35.71
N ALA A 6 2.82 24.40 -35.38
CA ALA A 6 3.94 23.48 -35.61
C ALA A 6 3.43 22.02 -35.63
N ALA A 7 3.42 21.42 -36.82
CA ALA A 7 3.26 19.99 -37.04
C ALA A 7 4.65 19.35 -37.13
N VAL A 8 4.88 18.24 -36.42
CA VAL A 8 6.13 17.48 -36.47
C VAL A 8 5.88 16.19 -37.25
N THR A 9 6.43 16.13 -38.45
CA THR A 9 6.53 14.96 -39.31
C THR A 9 7.92 14.33 -39.13
N THR A 10 7.97 13.08 -38.63
CA THR A 10 9.21 12.29 -38.58
C THR A 10 9.20 11.23 -39.68
N ALA A 11 10.08 11.40 -40.66
CA ALA A 11 10.36 10.44 -41.72
C ALA A 11 11.35 9.37 -41.23
N ALA A 12 11.05 8.10 -41.51
CA ALA A 12 11.94 6.97 -41.26
C ALA A 12 12.77 6.68 -42.52
N LEU A 13 14.09 6.83 -42.41
CA LEU A 13 15.08 6.42 -43.42
C LEU A 13 15.56 5.00 -43.09
N ALA A 14 15.35 4.07 -44.03
CA ALA A 14 15.89 2.72 -44.00
C ALA A 14 17.24 2.65 -44.74
N PRO A 15 18.25 1.94 -44.24
CA PRO A 15 19.43 1.60 -45.04
C PRO A 15 19.24 0.24 -45.75
N ALA A 16 19.32 0.28 -47.09
CA ALA A 16 19.41 -0.91 -47.94
C ALA A 16 20.88 -1.39 -47.99
N VAL A 17 21.12 -2.67 -47.66
CA VAL A 17 22.42 -3.32 -47.81
C VAL A 17 22.40 -4.12 -49.12
N LEU A 18 23.25 -3.69 -50.06
CA LEU A 18 23.51 -4.34 -51.36
C LEU A 18 24.51 -5.49 -51.16
N ILE A 19 24.09 -6.72 -51.44
CA ILE A 19 24.95 -7.91 -51.48
C ILE A 19 25.45 -8.07 -52.93
N ALA A 20 26.74 -7.85 -53.16
CA ALA A 20 27.40 -8.12 -54.43
C ALA A 20 28.11 -9.48 -54.36
N SER A 21 27.64 -10.45 -55.15
CA SER A 21 28.30 -11.73 -55.39
C SER A 21 29.31 -11.61 -56.53
N PRO A 22 30.49 -12.27 -56.49
CA PRO A 22 31.24 -12.56 -57.69
C PRO A 22 30.85 -13.93 -58.26
N ALA A 23 30.60 -13.94 -59.57
CA ALA A 23 30.32 -15.12 -60.39
C ALA A 23 31.63 -15.87 -60.74
N PHE A 24 31.59 -17.20 -60.68
CA PHE A 24 32.62 -18.07 -61.25
C PHE A 24 32.47 -18.15 -62.77
N ALA A 25 33.55 -17.92 -63.49
CA ALA A 25 33.71 -18.31 -64.89
C ALA A 25 34.81 -19.36 -64.98
N ALA A 26 34.44 -20.55 -65.45
CA ALA A 26 35.34 -21.56 -65.94
C ALA A 26 35.46 -21.39 -67.45
N ASP A 27 36.67 -21.39 -68.02
CA ASP A 27 36.97 -22.17 -69.22
C ASP A 27 38.48 -22.33 -69.44
N ALA A 28 38.80 -23.30 -70.28
CA ALA A 28 40.02 -24.07 -70.35
C ALA A 28 41.04 -23.65 -71.44
N ALA A 29 42.20 -24.32 -71.33
CA ALA A 29 43.02 -24.90 -72.42
C ALA A 29 44.19 -24.11 -73.05
N GLY A 30 45.33 -24.83 -73.11
CA GLY A 30 46.48 -24.66 -74.03
C GLY A 30 47.57 -23.71 -73.54
N THR A 31 48.88 -23.93 -73.66
CA THR A 31 49.73 -24.96 -74.29
C THR A 31 51.17 -24.75 -73.77
N SER A 32 51.96 -25.81 -73.77
CA SER A 32 53.36 -25.92 -73.34
C SER A 32 54.39 -25.08 -74.11
N THR A 33 55.44 -24.60 -73.44
CA THR A 33 56.87 -24.82 -73.76
C THR A 33 57.81 -24.23 -72.67
N PRO A 34 59.08 -24.69 -72.57
CA PRO A 34 59.84 -24.72 -71.32
C PRO A 34 60.85 -23.56 -71.17
N GLN A 35 61.33 -23.33 -69.94
CA GLN A 35 62.75 -23.24 -69.56
C GLN A 35 63.03 -22.22 -68.42
N THR A 36 64.05 -22.59 -67.63
CA THR A 36 64.86 -21.83 -66.66
C THR A 36 64.24 -21.44 -65.32
N ALA A 37 64.66 -22.20 -64.31
CA ALA A 37 64.77 -21.73 -62.93
C ALA A 37 65.63 -20.46 -62.84
N PRO A 38 65.29 -19.56 -61.93
CA PRO A 38 66.27 -19.00 -61.02
C PRO A 38 65.88 -19.35 -59.58
N THR A 39 66.77 -20.10 -58.92
CA THR A 39 66.81 -20.27 -57.47
C THR A 39 66.79 -18.91 -56.80
N THR A 40 65.68 -18.61 -56.13
CA THR A 40 65.57 -17.53 -55.14
C THR A 40 65.40 -18.19 -53.78
N PRO A 41 66.07 -17.71 -52.71
CA PRO A 41 66.33 -18.50 -51.53
C PRO A 41 65.06 -18.79 -50.77
N ASP A 42 64.99 -20.02 -50.28
CA ASP A 42 64.24 -20.48 -49.12
C ASP A 42 64.06 -19.35 -48.09
N ARG A 43 62.92 -18.65 -48.16
CA ARG A 43 62.49 -17.79 -47.08
C ARG A 43 61.86 -18.74 -46.08
N ALA A 44 62.67 -19.13 -45.11
CA ALA A 44 62.25 -19.89 -43.94
C ALA A 44 60.87 -19.41 -43.48
N ALA A 45 59.87 -20.23 -43.71
CA ALA A 45 58.63 -20.21 -42.95
C ALA A 45 58.97 -20.76 -41.55
N ASP A 46 59.74 -20.00 -40.78
CA ASP A 46 60.15 -20.35 -39.42
C ASP A 46 59.07 -20.02 -38.37
N GLY A 47 57.88 -19.60 -38.80
CA GLY A 47 56.69 -19.63 -37.96
C GLY A 47 56.21 -21.07 -37.86
N ARG A 48 56.51 -21.74 -36.75
CA ARG A 48 55.87 -23.04 -36.46
C ARG A 48 54.35 -22.77 -36.41
N PRO A 49 53.52 -23.41 -37.25
CA PRO A 49 52.08 -23.18 -37.27
C PRO A 49 51.40 -23.26 -35.89
N ASP A 50 52.01 -24.04 -34.98
CA ASP A 50 51.57 -24.23 -33.61
C ASP A 50 51.76 -23.00 -32.70
N GLU A 51 52.76 -22.13 -32.94
CA GLU A 51 53.01 -20.93 -32.12
C GLU A 51 52.00 -19.82 -32.45
N ASP A 52 51.74 -19.57 -33.74
CA ASP A 52 50.74 -18.60 -34.19
C ASP A 52 49.34 -18.97 -33.70
N GLN A 53 49.03 -20.27 -33.70
CA GLN A 53 47.77 -20.80 -33.24
C GLN A 53 47.61 -20.71 -31.72
N ALA A 54 48.67 -21.00 -30.95
CA ALA A 54 48.63 -20.84 -29.50
C ALA A 54 48.40 -19.38 -29.08
N GLU A 55 48.93 -18.41 -29.82
CA GLU A 55 48.66 -17.00 -29.56
C GLU A 55 47.21 -16.61 -29.87
N GLN A 56 46.64 -17.15 -30.96
CA GLN A 56 45.22 -16.97 -31.30
C GLN A 56 44.30 -17.58 -30.24
N ASP A 57 44.58 -18.81 -29.80
CA ASP A 57 43.80 -19.49 -28.76
C ASP A 57 43.87 -18.69 -27.44
N ARG A 58 45.05 -18.19 -27.07
CA ARG A 58 45.21 -17.31 -25.90
C ARG A 58 44.38 -16.03 -26.02
N LYS A 59 44.39 -15.36 -27.18
CA LYS A 59 43.56 -14.15 -27.42
C LYS A 59 42.07 -14.47 -27.33
N ALA A 60 41.63 -15.59 -27.89
CA ALA A 60 40.24 -16.04 -27.84
C ALA A 60 39.77 -16.28 -26.39
N ILE A 61 40.58 -16.97 -25.58
CA ILE A 61 40.26 -17.20 -24.16
C ILE A 61 40.15 -15.89 -23.39
N LEU A 62 41.11 -14.97 -23.59
CA LEU A 62 41.08 -13.66 -22.94
C LEU A 62 39.81 -12.87 -23.31
N ALA A 63 39.34 -12.96 -24.56
CA ALA A 63 38.09 -12.35 -24.97
C ALA A 63 36.87 -12.99 -24.29
N ILE A 64 36.82 -14.33 -24.22
CA ILE A 64 35.73 -15.08 -23.57
C ILE A 64 35.62 -14.70 -22.08
N ILE A 65 36.73 -14.70 -21.34
CA ILE A 65 36.71 -14.42 -19.90
C ILE A 65 36.53 -12.93 -19.57
N ALA A 66 36.70 -12.05 -20.55
CA ALA A 66 36.44 -10.62 -20.43
C ALA A 66 34.97 -10.25 -20.66
N GLU A 67 34.13 -11.17 -21.16
CA GLU A 67 32.69 -10.92 -21.31
C GLU A 67 32.07 -10.50 -19.95
N PRO A 68 31.17 -9.49 -19.90
CA PRO A 68 30.53 -9.07 -18.66
C PRO A 68 29.75 -10.18 -17.96
N THR A 69 29.25 -11.15 -18.72
CA THR A 69 28.52 -12.33 -18.26
C THR A 69 29.43 -13.48 -17.81
N ALA A 70 30.74 -13.39 -18.02
CA ALA A 70 31.68 -14.45 -17.62
C ALA A 70 31.74 -14.56 -16.09
N SER A 71 31.37 -15.73 -15.58
CA SER A 71 31.44 -16.04 -14.15
C SER A 71 32.88 -16.04 -13.63
N ALA A 72 33.03 -15.97 -12.31
CA ALA A 72 34.34 -16.15 -11.67
C ALA A 72 34.96 -17.51 -12.05
N TYR A 73 34.13 -18.55 -12.15
CA TYR A 73 34.56 -19.88 -12.56
C TYR A 73 35.01 -19.93 -14.02
N MET A 74 34.31 -19.25 -14.94
CA MET A 74 34.75 -19.09 -16.33
C MET A 74 36.12 -18.42 -16.42
N LYS A 75 36.33 -17.35 -15.63
CA LYS A 75 37.60 -16.61 -15.59
C LYS A 75 38.74 -17.49 -15.09
N GLU A 76 38.53 -18.19 -13.98
CA GLU A 76 39.51 -19.11 -13.41
C GLU A 76 39.87 -20.24 -14.39
N ALA A 77 38.86 -20.87 -15.00
CA ALA A 77 39.06 -21.95 -15.96
C ALA A 77 39.84 -21.49 -17.21
N GLY A 78 39.54 -20.29 -17.74
CA GLY A 78 40.28 -19.73 -18.87
C GLY A 78 41.73 -19.39 -18.51
N HIS A 79 41.99 -18.78 -17.35
CA HIS A 79 43.36 -18.54 -16.89
C HIS A 79 44.15 -19.83 -16.67
N LYS A 80 43.50 -20.86 -16.11
CA LYS A 80 44.08 -22.19 -15.94
C LYS A 80 44.42 -22.83 -17.29
N ALA A 81 43.52 -22.75 -18.28
CA ALA A 81 43.76 -23.28 -19.62
C ALA A 81 44.96 -22.59 -20.30
N ILE A 82 45.12 -21.27 -20.13
CA ILE A 82 46.29 -20.53 -20.62
C ILE A 82 47.58 -21.00 -19.93
N ALA A 83 47.54 -21.25 -18.61
CA ALA A 83 48.69 -21.71 -17.85
C ALA A 83 49.10 -23.16 -18.18
N ASP A 84 48.12 -24.02 -18.48
CA ASP A 84 48.32 -25.46 -18.75
C ASP A 84 48.79 -25.74 -20.20
N GLY A 85 48.79 -24.75 -21.10
CA GLY A 85 49.41 -24.80 -22.43
C GLY A 85 48.46 -25.01 -23.62
N PRO A 86 48.97 -25.12 -24.87
CA PRO A 86 48.16 -25.08 -26.10
C PRO A 86 47.02 -26.10 -26.18
N ALA A 87 47.26 -27.35 -25.77
CA ALA A 87 46.22 -28.39 -25.79
C ALA A 87 45.07 -28.08 -24.80
N ALA A 88 45.38 -27.51 -23.64
CA ALA A 88 44.38 -27.10 -22.66
C ALA A 88 43.59 -25.88 -23.15
N MET A 89 44.25 -24.92 -23.79
CA MET A 89 43.59 -23.76 -24.42
C MET A 89 42.56 -24.21 -25.47
N ARG A 90 42.94 -25.14 -26.35
CA ARG A 90 42.04 -25.69 -27.36
C ARG A 90 40.84 -26.41 -26.76
N LYS A 91 41.08 -27.32 -25.81
CA LYS A 91 40.02 -28.03 -25.09
C LYS A 91 39.05 -27.07 -24.39
N PHE A 92 39.57 -25.99 -23.81
CA PHE A 92 38.73 -24.98 -23.17
C PHE A 92 37.82 -24.28 -24.18
N ILE A 93 38.37 -23.83 -25.31
CA ILE A 93 37.61 -23.14 -26.36
C ILE A 93 36.56 -24.08 -26.97
N GLU A 94 36.91 -25.34 -27.23
CA GLU A 94 36.04 -26.29 -27.93
C GLU A 94 34.98 -26.93 -27.04
N THR A 95 35.27 -27.14 -25.75
CA THR A 95 34.42 -27.96 -24.89
C THR A 95 34.16 -27.33 -23.52
N ASP A 96 35.21 -26.98 -22.76
CA ASP A 96 35.02 -26.67 -21.33
C ASP A 96 34.22 -25.37 -21.15
N GLN A 97 34.42 -24.35 -21.99
CA GLN A 97 33.65 -23.11 -21.90
C GLN A 97 32.14 -23.34 -22.08
N HIS A 98 31.71 -24.27 -22.94
CA HIS A 98 30.29 -24.48 -23.21
C HIS A 98 29.59 -25.14 -22.02
N ARG A 99 30.28 -26.05 -21.34
CA ARG A 99 29.81 -26.66 -20.09
C ARG A 99 29.68 -25.61 -18.99
N ILE A 100 30.68 -24.74 -18.86
CA ILE A 100 30.67 -23.66 -17.87
C ILE A 100 29.52 -22.68 -18.14
N ARG A 101 29.36 -22.20 -19.38
CA ARG A 101 28.26 -21.28 -19.74
C ARG A 101 26.89 -21.89 -19.44
N LEU A 102 26.74 -23.19 -19.66
CA LEU A 102 25.50 -23.90 -19.39
C LEU A 102 25.16 -23.88 -17.88
N ASP A 103 26.14 -24.17 -17.02
CA ASP A 103 25.95 -24.08 -15.56
C ASP A 103 25.75 -22.63 -15.09
N ASP A 104 26.44 -21.66 -15.68
CA ASP A 104 26.26 -20.23 -15.39
C ASP A 104 24.81 -19.78 -15.67
N TYR A 105 24.24 -20.14 -16.83
CA TYR A 105 22.84 -19.81 -17.13
C TYR A 105 21.87 -20.52 -16.19
N ARG A 106 22.13 -21.79 -15.79
CA ARG A 106 21.28 -22.46 -14.79
C ARG A 106 21.24 -21.70 -13.48
N VAL A 107 22.39 -21.20 -13.01
CA VAL A 107 22.48 -20.39 -11.80
C VAL A 107 21.73 -19.06 -11.98
N LEU A 108 21.94 -18.36 -13.11
CA LEU A 108 21.26 -17.10 -13.40
C LEU A 108 19.74 -17.27 -13.41
N ILE A 109 19.23 -18.28 -14.11
CA ILE A 109 17.81 -18.59 -14.21
C ILE A 109 17.25 -18.99 -12.84
N SER A 110 17.97 -19.79 -12.07
CA SER A 110 17.53 -20.19 -10.72
C SER A 110 17.37 -18.99 -9.79
N ARG A 111 18.23 -17.96 -9.91
CA ARG A 111 18.10 -16.71 -9.13
C ARG A 111 16.84 -15.92 -9.48
N LEU A 112 16.31 -16.07 -10.70
CA LEU A 112 15.08 -15.39 -11.11
C LEU A 112 13.85 -15.88 -10.34
N LEU A 113 13.88 -17.07 -9.72
CA LEU A 113 12.77 -17.59 -8.90
C LEU A 113 12.40 -16.63 -7.77
N HIS A 114 13.38 -15.89 -7.25
CA HIS A 114 13.12 -14.88 -6.23
C HIS A 114 12.36 -13.70 -6.84
N GLY A 115 11.15 -13.45 -6.36
CA GLY A 115 10.26 -12.41 -6.89
C GLY A 115 9.65 -12.76 -8.26
N ALA A 116 9.71 -14.01 -8.72
CA ALA A 116 8.99 -14.46 -9.90
C ALA A 116 7.49 -14.64 -9.59
N GLY A 117 6.65 -14.19 -10.52
CA GLY A 117 5.24 -14.52 -10.56
C GLY A 117 5.00 -15.98 -10.99
N PRO A 118 3.74 -16.44 -10.98
CA PRO A 118 3.39 -17.82 -11.33
C PRO A 118 3.87 -18.26 -12.71
N GLY A 119 3.68 -17.43 -13.74
CA GLY A 119 4.05 -17.74 -15.12
C GLY A 119 5.57 -17.85 -15.29
N LEU A 120 6.33 -16.91 -14.72
CA LEU A 120 7.79 -17.01 -14.75
C LEU A 120 8.30 -18.25 -13.98
N LYS A 121 7.71 -18.58 -12.82
CA LYS A 121 8.09 -19.80 -12.08
C LYS A 121 7.85 -21.06 -12.89
N GLU A 122 6.73 -21.13 -13.59
CA GLU A 122 6.42 -22.25 -14.47
C GLU A 122 7.45 -22.37 -15.60
N GLY A 123 7.73 -21.27 -16.30
CA GLY A 123 8.74 -21.26 -17.36
C GLY A 123 10.15 -21.64 -16.88
N ILE A 124 10.55 -21.16 -15.70
CA ILE A 124 11.83 -21.54 -15.08
C ILE A 124 11.87 -23.06 -14.82
N ASN A 125 10.83 -23.63 -14.24
CA ASN A 125 10.78 -25.06 -13.96
C ASN A 125 10.81 -25.90 -15.24
N GLN A 126 10.20 -25.40 -16.32
CA GLN A 126 10.23 -26.07 -17.62
C GLN A 126 11.64 -26.05 -18.25
N VAL A 127 12.33 -24.90 -18.25
CA VAL A 127 13.64 -24.77 -18.89
C VAL A 127 14.77 -25.42 -18.08
N LEU A 128 14.65 -25.47 -16.75
CA LEU A 128 15.60 -26.15 -15.86
C LEU A 128 15.33 -27.66 -15.72
N GLY A 129 14.26 -28.18 -16.31
CA GLY A 129 13.93 -29.61 -16.30
C GLY A 129 15.04 -30.49 -16.90
N HIS A 130 15.24 -31.67 -16.31
CA HIS A 130 16.43 -32.53 -16.42
C HIS A 130 16.92 -32.88 -17.85
N ASP A 131 16.06 -32.80 -18.88
CA ASP A 131 16.38 -33.23 -20.25
C ASP A 131 16.21 -32.14 -21.32
N LYS A 132 15.93 -30.88 -20.96
CA LYS A 132 15.39 -29.87 -21.89
C LYS A 132 16.15 -28.54 -22.00
N GLY A 133 17.26 -28.36 -21.30
CA GLY A 133 18.04 -27.12 -21.34
C GLY A 133 19.38 -27.32 -22.03
N ASN A 134 19.45 -27.14 -23.35
CA ASN A 134 20.71 -26.89 -24.02
C ASN A 134 21.15 -25.42 -23.82
N LEU A 135 22.41 -25.10 -24.12
CA LEU A 135 22.96 -23.75 -23.89
C LEU A 135 22.15 -22.65 -24.59
N GLU A 136 21.68 -22.89 -25.81
CA GLU A 136 20.89 -21.93 -26.59
C GLU A 136 19.52 -21.68 -25.95
N GLN A 137 18.84 -22.72 -25.48
CA GLN A 137 17.54 -22.60 -24.81
C GLN A 137 17.65 -21.84 -23.49
N LEU A 138 18.68 -22.11 -22.69
CA LEU A 138 18.90 -21.38 -21.43
C LEU A 138 19.25 -19.90 -21.70
N ARG A 139 20.08 -19.63 -22.71
CA ARG A 139 20.39 -18.27 -23.15
C ARG A 139 19.13 -17.54 -23.60
N HIS A 140 18.37 -18.11 -24.52
CA HIS A 140 17.13 -17.52 -25.03
C HIS A 140 16.12 -17.29 -23.91
N PHE A 141 15.99 -18.23 -22.98
CA PHE A 141 15.11 -18.05 -21.84
C PHE A 141 15.50 -16.86 -20.98
N TYR A 142 16.79 -16.73 -20.68
CA TYR A 142 17.30 -15.65 -19.85
C TYR A 142 17.20 -14.28 -20.53
N GLU A 143 17.51 -14.21 -21.84
CA GLU A 143 17.57 -12.96 -22.61
C GLU A 143 16.21 -12.49 -23.11
N VAL A 144 15.26 -13.40 -23.34
CA VAL A 144 13.97 -13.10 -23.97
C VAL A 144 12.81 -13.61 -23.12
N THR A 145 12.66 -14.93 -22.98
CA THR A 145 11.42 -15.55 -22.47
C THR A 145 11.09 -15.12 -21.04
N GLN A 146 12.06 -14.95 -20.16
CA GLN A 146 11.77 -14.51 -18.79
C GLN A 146 11.17 -13.09 -18.74
N HIS A 147 11.52 -12.22 -19.68
CA HIS A 147 10.94 -10.87 -19.75
C HIS A 147 9.49 -10.92 -20.23
N GLU A 148 9.17 -11.79 -21.19
CA GLU A 148 7.81 -12.02 -21.68
C GLU A 148 6.92 -12.60 -20.56
N LEU A 149 7.41 -13.63 -19.86
CA LEU A 149 6.68 -14.26 -18.75
C LEU A 149 6.46 -13.29 -17.58
N ARG A 150 7.45 -12.45 -17.24
CA ARG A 150 7.26 -11.38 -16.24
C ARG A 150 6.20 -10.38 -16.68
N ASP A 151 6.16 -10.04 -17.97
CA ASP A 151 5.16 -9.11 -18.48
C ASP A 151 3.74 -9.69 -18.41
N ASP A 152 3.58 -10.98 -18.71
CA ASP A 152 2.31 -11.68 -18.55
C ASP A 152 1.86 -11.77 -17.09
N ASP A 153 2.78 -12.09 -16.18
CA ASP A 153 2.52 -12.03 -14.72
C ASP A 153 2.06 -10.62 -14.31
N ASN A 154 2.75 -9.57 -14.76
CA ASN A 154 2.39 -8.18 -14.48
C ASN A 154 0.98 -7.85 -15.01
N ARG A 155 0.61 -8.30 -16.22
CA ARG A 155 -0.74 -8.08 -16.77
C ARG A 155 -1.81 -8.71 -15.89
N VAL A 156 -1.57 -9.93 -15.39
CA VAL A 156 -2.48 -10.63 -14.48
C VAL A 156 -2.63 -9.86 -13.17
N ASP A 157 -1.54 -9.40 -12.58
CA ASP A 157 -1.59 -8.64 -11.33
C ASP A 157 -2.30 -7.30 -11.49
N ILE A 158 -2.09 -6.60 -12.61
CA ILE A 158 -2.83 -5.37 -12.92
C ILE A 158 -4.32 -5.66 -13.11
N ALA A 159 -4.68 -6.74 -13.80
CA ALA A 159 -6.09 -7.12 -13.97
C ALA A 159 -6.78 -7.38 -12.61
N ARG A 160 -6.08 -8.01 -11.66
CA ARG A 160 -6.58 -8.20 -10.28
C ARG A 160 -6.79 -6.86 -9.57
N LEU A 161 -5.83 -5.94 -9.68
CA LEU A 161 -5.94 -4.59 -9.11
C LEU A 161 -7.08 -3.77 -9.72
N ILE A 162 -7.35 -3.90 -11.02
CA ILE A 162 -8.52 -3.29 -11.66
C ILE A 162 -9.82 -3.87 -11.05
N GLY A 163 -9.89 -5.17 -10.80
CA GLY A 163 -11.07 -5.80 -10.20
C GLY A 163 -11.36 -5.31 -8.77
N ALA A 164 -10.33 -5.22 -7.94
CA ALA A 164 -10.46 -4.86 -6.52
C ALA A 164 -10.38 -3.36 -6.23
N GLY A 165 -9.77 -2.58 -7.13
CA GLY A 165 -9.46 -1.17 -6.92
C GLY A 165 -10.65 -0.23 -7.13
N GLY A 166 -10.49 1.00 -6.64
CA GLY A 166 -11.41 2.11 -6.85
C GLY A 166 -11.38 2.66 -8.28
N PRO A 167 -12.25 3.64 -8.61
CA PRO A 167 -12.36 4.20 -9.95
C PRO A 167 -11.03 4.69 -10.54
N ARG A 168 -10.21 5.42 -9.79
CA ARG A 168 -8.91 5.92 -10.27
C ARG A 168 -7.93 4.79 -10.50
N VAL A 169 -7.86 3.81 -9.59
CA VAL A 169 -7.00 2.63 -9.75
C VAL A 169 -7.39 1.83 -10.99
N ARG A 170 -8.70 1.67 -11.24
CA ARG A 170 -9.23 1.01 -12.44
C ARG A 170 -8.82 1.72 -13.72
N GLU A 171 -8.95 3.04 -13.76
CA GLU A 171 -8.56 3.83 -14.93
C GLU A 171 -7.06 3.75 -15.19
N ALA A 172 -6.24 3.96 -14.16
CA ALA A 172 -4.78 3.89 -14.26
C ALA A 172 -4.30 2.48 -14.65
N GLY A 173 -4.89 1.43 -14.08
CA GLY A 173 -4.56 0.04 -14.44
C GLY A 173 -4.92 -0.27 -15.89
N LYS A 174 -6.09 0.17 -16.38
CA LYS A 174 -6.47 0.02 -17.80
C LYS A 174 -5.52 0.77 -18.74
N ALA A 175 -5.05 1.94 -18.33
CA ALA A 175 -4.05 2.68 -19.10
C ALA A 175 -2.72 1.92 -19.16
N ALA A 176 -2.25 1.38 -18.02
CA ALA A 176 -1.03 0.58 -17.96
C ALA A 176 -1.11 -0.70 -18.82
N LEU A 177 -2.26 -1.38 -18.84
CA LEU A 177 -2.46 -2.56 -19.70
C LEU A 177 -2.41 -2.24 -21.20
N LYS A 178 -2.81 -1.03 -21.61
CA LYS A 178 -2.71 -0.57 -23.01
C LYS A 178 -1.31 -0.09 -23.39
N GLY A 179 -0.43 0.12 -22.40
CA GLY A 179 0.93 0.60 -22.59
C GLY A 179 1.97 -0.49 -22.84
N THR A 180 3.22 -0.12 -22.65
CA THR A 180 4.41 -0.97 -22.75
C THR A 180 4.63 -1.82 -21.48
N PRO A 181 5.51 -2.84 -21.51
CA PRO A 181 5.93 -3.55 -20.31
C PRO A 181 6.48 -2.62 -19.22
N ALA A 182 7.19 -1.55 -19.61
CA ALA A 182 7.70 -0.55 -18.68
C ALA A 182 6.56 0.21 -17.96
N ASP A 183 5.49 0.57 -18.68
CA ASP A 183 4.32 1.23 -18.08
C ASP A 183 3.63 0.36 -17.04
N ARG A 184 3.55 -0.96 -17.30
CA ARG A 184 3.00 -1.93 -16.34
C ARG A 184 3.84 -2.02 -15.07
N VAL A 185 5.17 -2.06 -15.21
CA VAL A 185 6.10 -2.05 -14.06
C VAL A 185 5.96 -0.75 -13.26
N VAL A 186 5.92 0.41 -13.92
CA VAL A 186 5.76 1.71 -13.25
C VAL A 186 4.44 1.80 -12.50
N PHE A 187 3.35 1.31 -13.11
CA PHE A 187 2.05 1.26 -12.45
C PHE A 187 2.07 0.38 -11.20
N LEU A 188 2.61 -0.84 -11.29
CA LEU A 188 2.71 -1.76 -10.15
C LEU A 188 3.60 -1.19 -9.04
N ALA A 189 4.70 -0.54 -9.39
CA ALA A 189 5.65 0.01 -8.42
C ALA A 189 5.10 1.26 -7.69
N THR A 190 4.45 2.17 -8.43
CA THR A 190 4.07 3.49 -7.89
C THR A 190 2.70 3.98 -8.34
N GLY A 191 2.32 3.75 -9.60
CA GLY A 191 1.10 4.30 -10.18
C GLY A 191 -0.19 3.86 -9.48
N GLN A 192 -0.27 2.60 -9.03
CA GLN A 192 -1.43 2.09 -8.30
C GLN A 192 -1.68 2.85 -6.99
N TYR A 193 -0.62 3.24 -6.27
CA TYR A 193 -0.73 3.92 -4.97
C TYR A 193 -1.10 5.39 -5.14
N LEU A 194 -0.62 6.04 -6.21
CA LEU A 194 -1.02 7.40 -6.56
C LEU A 194 -2.49 7.46 -7.00
N ALA A 195 -2.92 6.47 -7.78
CA ALA A 195 -4.31 6.34 -8.17
C ALA A 195 -5.20 6.08 -6.94
N GLN A 196 -4.78 5.17 -6.05
CA GLN A 196 -5.50 4.89 -4.80
C GLN A 196 -5.57 6.12 -3.89
N ALA A 197 -4.48 6.88 -3.77
CA ALA A 197 -4.49 8.14 -3.01
C ALA A 197 -5.52 9.14 -3.56
N SER A 198 -5.73 9.14 -4.88
CA SER A 198 -6.75 9.98 -5.50
C SER A 198 -8.17 9.48 -5.22
N ASP A 199 -8.39 8.17 -5.13
CA ASP A 199 -9.66 7.58 -4.67
C ASP A 199 -9.89 7.89 -3.17
N ASP A 200 -8.86 7.72 -2.34
CA ASP A 200 -8.91 7.95 -0.89
C ASP A 200 -9.22 9.42 -0.55
N ARG A 201 -8.69 10.39 -1.31
CA ARG A 201 -9.06 11.81 -1.17
C ARG A 201 -10.53 12.04 -1.44
N VAL A 202 -11.09 11.41 -2.47
CA VAL A 202 -12.52 11.52 -2.79
C VAL A 202 -13.36 10.91 -1.68
N GLU A 203 -12.96 9.76 -1.13
CA GLU A 203 -13.69 9.18 0.01
C GLU A 203 -13.62 10.05 1.27
N LEU A 204 -12.48 10.68 1.56
CA LEU A 204 -12.40 11.62 2.67
C LEU A 204 -13.34 12.82 2.49
N SER A 205 -13.42 13.38 1.28
CA SER A 205 -14.39 14.45 0.98
C SER A 205 -15.83 13.98 1.15
N ARG A 206 -16.17 12.77 0.72
CA ARG A 206 -17.52 12.20 0.92
C ARG A 206 -17.85 11.98 2.40
N ILE A 207 -16.87 11.53 3.18
CA ILE A 207 -17.03 11.36 4.62
C ILE A 207 -17.29 12.72 5.28
N ASP A 208 -16.56 13.76 4.89
CA ASP A 208 -16.73 15.13 5.40
C ASP A 208 -18.09 15.72 5.03
N GLU A 209 -18.53 15.56 3.78
CA GLU A 209 -19.85 15.99 3.31
C GLU A 209 -21.02 15.28 4.04
N GLY A 210 -20.79 14.05 4.51
CA GLY A 210 -21.79 13.22 5.18
C GLY A 210 -21.70 13.20 6.71
N TRP A 211 -20.84 14.02 7.31
CA TRP A 211 -20.59 14.04 8.76
C TRP A 211 -20.72 15.44 9.35
N ASP A 212 -21.51 15.58 10.40
CA ASP A 212 -21.78 16.88 11.04
C ASP A 212 -20.86 17.18 12.25
N GLY A 213 -19.89 16.30 12.53
CA GLY A 213 -19.00 16.44 13.69
C GLY A 213 -17.77 17.31 13.40
N PRO A 214 -17.51 18.36 14.21
CA PRO A 214 -16.48 19.35 13.91
C PRO A 214 -15.04 18.80 14.00
N ILE A 215 -14.78 17.82 14.87
CA ILE A 215 -13.42 17.32 15.12
C ILE A 215 -12.92 16.53 13.92
N LEU A 216 -13.74 15.60 13.39
CA LEU A 216 -13.38 14.85 12.19
C LEU A 216 -13.23 15.79 10.99
N SER A 217 -14.20 16.70 10.78
CA SER A 217 -14.20 17.61 9.64
C SER A 217 -12.99 18.53 9.61
N GLU A 218 -12.60 19.10 10.75
CA GLU A 218 -11.38 19.91 10.85
C GLU A 218 -10.13 19.09 10.51
N ALA A 219 -10.03 17.85 11.00
CA ALA A 219 -8.90 16.98 10.72
C ALA A 219 -8.83 16.55 9.25
N ILE A 220 -9.96 16.26 8.61
CA ILE A 220 -10.04 15.99 7.17
C ILE A 220 -9.60 17.22 6.39
N GLY A 221 -10.14 18.40 6.72
CA GLY A 221 -9.77 19.67 6.08
C GLY A 221 -8.26 19.95 6.17
N ARG A 222 -7.67 19.74 7.35
CA ARG A 222 -6.22 19.90 7.57
C ARG A 222 -5.39 18.90 6.76
N LEU A 223 -5.82 17.64 6.72
CA LEU A 223 -5.15 16.59 5.96
C LEU A 223 -5.19 16.90 4.45
N LEU A 224 -6.37 17.22 3.92
CA LEU A 224 -6.57 17.46 2.49
C LEU A 224 -5.99 18.79 2.01
N GLY A 225 -5.96 19.81 2.86
CA GLY A 225 -5.32 21.10 2.59
C GLY A 225 -3.78 21.05 2.56
N GLY A 226 -3.18 19.96 3.05
CA GLY A 226 -1.75 19.71 2.96
C GLY A 226 -1.34 18.92 1.72
N SER A 227 -0.18 18.28 1.80
CA SER A 227 0.32 17.33 0.78
C SER A 227 0.51 15.93 1.36
N PRO A 228 -0.58 15.26 1.79
CA PRO A 228 -0.47 13.95 2.41
C PRO A 228 0.00 12.91 1.41
N THR A 229 0.86 12.03 1.90
CA THR A 229 1.32 10.83 1.22
C THR A 229 0.16 9.81 1.07
N PRO A 230 0.25 8.87 0.10
CA PRO A 230 -0.71 7.78 -0.01
C PRO A 230 -0.91 7.00 1.29
N ALA A 231 0.18 6.78 2.05
CA ALA A 231 0.14 6.07 3.32
C ALA A 231 -0.64 6.84 4.39
N GLU A 232 -0.47 8.16 4.49
CA GLU A 232 -1.19 9.01 5.44
C GLU A 232 -2.69 9.04 5.16
N LEU A 233 -3.08 9.17 3.87
CA LEU A 233 -4.49 9.09 3.46
C LEU A 233 -5.09 7.73 3.86
N ARG A 234 -4.36 6.65 3.59
CA ARG A 234 -4.82 5.29 3.88
C ARG A 234 -4.99 5.05 5.38
N HIS A 235 -4.01 5.49 6.16
CA HIS A 235 -4.05 5.42 7.62
C HIS A 235 -5.21 6.21 8.19
N PHE A 236 -5.44 7.43 7.69
CA PHE A 236 -6.55 8.24 8.16
C PHE A 236 -7.90 7.55 7.94
N LEU A 237 -8.12 7.00 6.75
CA LEU A 237 -9.35 6.27 6.42
C LEU A 237 -9.51 4.95 7.18
N GLN A 238 -8.43 4.27 7.55
CA GLN A 238 -8.51 2.97 8.23
C GLN A 238 -8.58 3.08 9.75
N VAL A 239 -7.98 4.13 10.32
CA VAL A 239 -7.76 4.24 11.76
C VAL A 239 -8.30 5.59 12.26
N THR A 240 -7.66 6.68 11.86
CA THR A 240 -7.88 8.01 12.47
C THR A 240 -9.32 8.48 12.39
N GLN A 241 -10.02 8.25 11.27
CA GLN A 241 -11.40 8.71 11.15
C GLN A 241 -12.33 8.12 12.23
N TYR A 242 -12.10 6.87 12.65
CA TYR A 242 -12.97 6.21 13.64
C TYR A 242 -12.73 6.76 15.04
N GLU A 243 -11.48 7.06 15.37
CA GLU A 243 -11.11 7.70 16.63
C GLU A 243 -11.73 9.10 16.74
N LEU A 244 -11.66 9.88 15.67
CA LEU A 244 -12.21 11.24 15.66
C LEU A 244 -13.74 11.25 15.67
N ARG A 245 -14.39 10.31 14.96
CA ARG A 245 -15.85 10.12 15.07
C ARG A 245 -16.28 9.80 16.48
N ASP A 246 -15.50 9.00 17.21
CA ASP A 246 -15.78 8.71 18.61
C ASP A 246 -15.71 9.96 19.50
N GLN A 247 -14.72 10.82 19.25
CA GLN A 247 -14.60 12.10 19.97
C GLN A 247 -15.78 13.02 19.69
N ASP A 248 -16.18 13.17 18.43
CA ASP A 248 -17.37 13.93 18.04
C ASP A 248 -18.65 13.36 18.66
N ASN A 249 -18.78 12.03 18.72
CA ASN A 249 -19.91 11.38 19.37
C ASN A 249 -19.97 11.71 20.86
N ARG A 250 -18.85 11.68 21.58
CA ARG A 250 -18.79 12.06 23.00
C ARG A 250 -19.24 13.50 23.22
N VAL A 251 -18.79 14.43 22.37
CA VAL A 251 -19.21 15.83 22.42
C VAL A 251 -20.71 15.96 22.16
N SER A 252 -21.21 15.28 21.13
CA SER A 252 -22.63 15.28 20.77
C SER A 252 -23.52 14.75 21.91
N ILE A 253 -23.14 13.65 22.54
CA ILE A 253 -23.88 13.08 23.68
C ILE A 253 -23.88 14.05 24.86
N THR A 254 -22.74 14.67 25.16
CA THR A 254 -22.62 15.64 26.26
C THR A 254 -23.57 16.82 26.03
N LYS A 255 -23.63 17.36 24.80
CA LYS A 255 -24.57 18.42 24.43
C LYS A 255 -26.04 17.99 24.52
N ILE A 256 -26.34 16.74 24.16
CA ILE A 256 -27.71 16.20 24.21
C ILE A 256 -28.22 16.06 25.65
N ILE A 257 -27.37 15.63 26.58
CA ILE A 257 -27.77 15.45 27.98
C ILE A 257 -27.70 16.74 28.79
N ASP A 258 -26.99 17.76 28.30
CA ASP A 258 -26.99 19.10 28.90
C ASP A 258 -28.38 19.73 28.73
N GLY A 259 -29.11 19.87 29.84
CA GLY A 259 -30.53 20.28 29.82
C GLY A 259 -31.53 19.15 29.50
N GLY A 260 -31.07 17.88 29.44
CA GLY A 260 -31.93 16.72 29.24
C GLY A 260 -32.73 16.30 30.47
N GLY A 261 -33.83 15.56 30.25
CA GLY A 261 -34.60 14.94 31.34
C GLY A 261 -33.83 13.80 32.04
N PRO A 262 -34.30 13.32 33.20
CA PRO A 262 -33.58 12.37 34.04
C PRO A 262 -33.22 11.05 33.33
N GLU A 263 -34.11 10.49 32.51
CA GLU A 263 -33.84 9.27 31.75
C GLU A 263 -32.87 9.52 30.60
N LEU A 264 -32.97 10.66 29.91
CA LEU A 264 -32.00 11.06 28.88
C LEU A 264 -30.59 11.24 29.45
N VAL A 265 -30.46 11.91 30.60
CA VAL A 265 -29.17 12.09 31.28
C VAL A 265 -28.59 10.75 31.73
N LYS A 266 -29.41 9.87 32.31
CA LYS A 266 -28.99 8.52 32.73
C LYS A 266 -28.49 7.69 31.55
N ALA A 267 -29.26 7.63 30.47
CA ALA A 267 -28.90 6.86 29.28
C ALA A 267 -27.64 7.42 28.60
N GLY A 268 -27.52 8.74 28.44
CA GLY A 268 -26.34 9.34 27.82
C GLY A 268 -25.07 9.18 28.66
N ARG A 269 -25.15 9.26 30.01
CA ARG A 269 -24.01 8.95 30.88
C ARG A 269 -23.56 7.49 30.78
N ALA A 270 -24.52 6.56 30.69
CA ALA A 270 -24.19 5.15 30.47
C ALA A 270 -23.47 4.94 29.13
N ALA A 271 -23.94 5.59 28.06
CA ALA A 271 -23.30 5.55 26.75
C ALA A 271 -21.88 6.16 26.77
N LEU A 272 -21.68 7.30 27.45
CA LEU A 272 -20.36 7.93 27.61
C LEU A 272 -19.36 7.03 28.35
N ALA A 273 -19.82 6.28 29.35
CA ALA A 273 -19.00 5.32 30.09
C ALA A 273 -18.71 4.02 29.31
N GLY A 274 -19.43 3.77 28.21
CA GLY A 274 -19.32 2.57 27.40
C GLY A 274 -18.29 2.64 26.27
N THR A 275 -18.47 1.78 25.27
CA THR A 275 -17.66 1.67 24.05
C THR A 275 -18.07 2.69 22.98
N ALA A 276 -17.29 2.78 21.90
CA ALA A 276 -17.66 3.62 20.74
C ALA A 276 -18.99 3.17 20.11
N ALA A 277 -19.25 1.85 20.12
CA ALA A 277 -20.52 1.30 19.66
C ALA A 277 -21.69 1.78 20.53
N ASP A 278 -21.55 1.76 21.86
CA ASP A 278 -22.59 2.22 22.78
C ASP A 278 -22.92 3.71 22.58
N ARG A 279 -21.89 4.53 22.34
CA ARG A 279 -22.08 5.96 22.00
C ARG A 279 -22.83 6.14 20.69
N SER A 280 -22.45 5.38 19.66
CA SER A 280 -23.14 5.44 18.37
C SER A 280 -24.59 4.97 18.45
N GLU A 281 -24.86 3.92 19.23
CA GLU A 281 -26.21 3.37 19.39
C GLU A 281 -27.10 4.33 20.18
N PHE A 282 -26.58 4.93 21.24
CA PHE A 282 -27.32 5.97 21.96
C PHE A 282 -27.69 7.14 21.05
N LEU A 283 -26.76 7.63 20.22
CA LEU A 283 -27.05 8.71 19.27
C LEU A 283 -28.08 8.31 18.22
N LYS A 284 -28.08 7.05 17.77
CA LYS A 284 -28.98 6.56 16.74
C LYS A 284 -30.40 6.30 17.26
N THR A 285 -30.52 5.65 18.41
CA THR A 285 -31.81 5.13 18.92
C THR A 285 -32.03 5.52 20.38
N GLY A 286 -31.03 5.31 21.26
CA GLY A 286 -31.18 5.44 22.70
C GLY A 286 -31.63 6.83 23.19
N GLN A 287 -31.19 7.91 22.54
CA GLN A 287 -31.61 9.27 22.88
C GLN A 287 -33.12 9.49 22.67
N HIS A 288 -33.72 8.85 21.67
CA HIS A 288 -35.14 9.01 21.36
C HIS A 288 -36.00 8.23 22.35
N GLU A 289 -35.58 7.01 22.69
CA GLU A 289 -36.25 6.19 23.71
C GLU A 289 -36.22 6.86 25.08
N ALA A 290 -35.07 7.43 25.45
CA ALA A 290 -34.92 8.10 26.73
C ALA A 290 -35.78 9.38 26.81
N ARG A 291 -35.82 10.19 25.73
CA ARG A 291 -36.74 11.33 25.63
C ARG A 291 -38.21 10.94 25.73
N ALA A 292 -38.61 9.82 25.11
CA ALA A 292 -39.99 9.34 25.20
C ALA A 292 -40.38 8.96 26.63
N LYS A 293 -39.46 8.38 27.41
CA LYS A 293 -39.67 8.09 28.84
C LYS A 293 -39.80 9.37 29.65
N ASP A 294 -38.90 10.34 29.45
CA ASP A 294 -38.96 11.64 30.13
C ASP A 294 -40.29 12.36 29.86
N GLN A 295 -40.75 12.38 28.61
CA GLN A 295 -42.04 12.98 28.23
C GLN A 295 -43.22 12.30 28.92
N LYS A 296 -43.21 10.96 29.01
CA LYS A 296 -44.26 10.21 29.69
C LYS A 296 -44.32 10.54 31.19
N THR A 297 -43.16 10.55 31.85
CA THR A 297 -43.08 10.93 33.28
C THR A 297 -43.52 12.37 33.51
N GLN A 298 -43.19 13.30 32.60
CA GLN A 298 -43.63 14.69 32.72
C GLN A 298 -45.15 14.84 32.57
N GLN A 299 -45.76 14.14 31.62
CA GLN A 299 -47.22 14.11 31.45
C GLN A 299 -47.95 13.50 32.65
N GLU A 300 -47.38 12.48 33.28
CA GLU A 300 -47.91 11.89 34.52
C GLU A 300 -47.86 12.91 35.67
N ASN A 301 -46.72 13.58 35.86
CA ASN A 301 -46.56 14.61 36.89
C ASN A 301 -47.50 15.82 36.68
N ASP A 302 -47.76 16.21 35.44
CA ASP A 302 -48.66 17.34 35.13
C ASP A 302 -50.13 16.97 35.38
N LYS A 303 -50.53 15.71 35.14
CA LYS A 303 -51.87 15.20 35.48
C LYS A 303 -52.12 15.14 36.98
N ASP A 304 -51.10 14.81 37.77
CA ASP A 304 -51.22 14.76 39.23
C ASP A 304 -51.29 16.17 39.86
N LYS A 305 -50.65 17.18 39.24
CA LYS A 305 -50.78 18.58 39.65
C LYS A 305 -52.17 19.17 39.36
N ASP A 306 -52.84 18.73 38.29
CA ASP A 306 -54.19 19.18 37.95
C ASP A 306 -55.22 18.65 38.96
N LYS A 307 -55.12 17.35 39.33
CA LYS A 307 -55.95 16.74 40.38
C LYS A 307 -55.74 17.32 41.77
N GLY A 308 -54.54 17.85 42.07
CA GLY A 308 -54.24 18.51 43.34
C GLY A 308 -54.85 19.91 43.48
N LYS A 309 -55.21 20.58 42.37
CA LYS A 309 -55.94 21.86 42.41
C LYS A 309 -57.44 21.66 42.65
N ASP A 310 -58.03 20.59 42.12
CA ASP A 310 -59.44 20.26 42.36
C ASP A 310 -59.75 19.86 43.82
N GLN A 311 -58.73 19.47 44.60
CA GLN A 311 -58.87 19.16 46.03
C GLN A 311 -58.73 20.37 46.96
N GLN A 312 -58.29 21.53 46.46
CA GLN A 312 -58.15 22.74 47.31
C GLN A 312 -59.40 23.64 47.32
N ASP A 313 -60.39 23.33 46.46
CA ASP A 313 -61.68 24.04 46.39
C ASP A 313 -62.84 23.30 47.12
N GLN A 314 -62.57 22.17 47.81
CA GLN A 314 -63.58 21.41 48.57
C GLN A 314 -63.48 21.49 50.10
N ASP A 315 -62.62 22.36 50.65
CA ASP A 315 -62.38 22.44 52.09
C ASP A 315 -62.93 23.72 52.75
N ASN A 316 -63.75 24.52 52.05
CA ASN A 316 -64.35 25.73 52.64
C ASN A 316 -65.88 25.75 52.57
N SER A 317 -66.50 24.90 53.38
CA SER A 317 -67.92 24.98 53.74
C SER A 317 -68.13 24.46 55.17
N GLY A 318 -67.89 25.33 56.17
CA GLY A 318 -68.11 24.97 57.57
C GLY A 318 -67.91 26.11 58.56
N SER A 319 -68.88 27.04 58.61
CA SER A 319 -69.35 27.77 59.81
C SER A 319 -68.35 28.14 60.92
N GLY A 320 -68.04 29.44 61.04
CA GLY A 320 -67.36 30.00 62.21
C GLY A 320 -67.49 31.53 62.30
N THR A 321 -68.54 32.00 62.95
CA THR A 321 -68.85 33.38 63.29
C THR A 321 -67.78 33.99 64.22
N GLY A 322 -67.30 35.21 63.96
CA GLY A 322 -66.50 35.97 64.92
C GLY A 322 -65.73 37.15 64.34
N SER A 323 -66.26 38.35 64.53
CA SER A 323 -65.67 39.63 64.13
C SER A 323 -64.92 40.30 65.30
N GLY A 324 -63.82 40.99 65.00
CA GLY A 324 -63.08 41.93 65.86
C GLY A 324 -61.86 41.31 66.57
N THR A 325 -60.65 41.88 66.62
CA THR A 325 -60.14 43.23 66.32
C THR A 325 -58.61 43.18 66.43
N GLY A 326 -57.87 43.99 65.66
CA GLY A 326 -56.58 44.53 66.14
C GLY A 326 -55.33 44.36 65.27
N ALA A 327 -55.04 45.42 64.50
CA ALA A 327 -53.73 46.04 64.28
C ALA A 327 -52.62 45.36 63.43
N ASN A 328 -52.30 46.07 62.33
CA ASN A 328 -51.05 46.25 61.58
C ASN A 328 -49.76 46.28 62.46
N PRO A 329 -48.49 46.14 61.95
CA PRO A 329 -48.08 46.61 60.62
C PRO A 329 -46.98 45.85 59.82
N ALA A 330 -46.82 46.37 58.59
CA ALA A 330 -45.56 46.58 57.83
C ALA A 330 -44.97 45.36 57.08
N THR A 331 -45.10 45.30 55.75
CA THR A 331 -44.14 45.81 54.72
C THR A 331 -42.74 45.18 54.84
N GLY A 332 -42.09 44.64 53.81
CA GLY A 332 -42.32 44.66 52.38
C GLY A 332 -40.97 44.37 51.71
N SER A 333 -41.02 43.59 50.63
CA SER A 333 -40.15 43.61 49.44
C SER A 333 -38.63 43.77 49.60
N GLY A 334 -37.90 42.73 49.16
CA GLY A 334 -37.19 42.86 47.89
C GLY A 334 -35.66 42.95 47.92
N SER A 335 -35.07 42.03 47.15
CA SER A 335 -33.85 42.18 46.34
C SER A 335 -32.48 41.97 47.01
N GLY A 336 -31.63 41.26 46.26
CA GLY A 336 -30.21 41.61 46.17
C GLY A 336 -29.22 40.60 46.72
N THR A 337 -28.77 39.70 45.85
CA THR A 337 -27.38 39.23 45.62
C THR A 337 -26.32 39.61 46.66
N ASN A 338 -25.46 38.66 47.06
CA ASN A 338 -24.04 38.98 47.28
C ASN A 338 -23.10 37.77 47.19
N THR A 339 -21.98 38.03 46.52
CA THR A 339 -20.75 37.27 46.34
C THR A 339 -19.76 37.48 47.50
N ALA A 340 -19.04 36.40 47.85
CA ALA A 340 -17.62 36.29 48.30
C ALA A 340 -17.05 37.10 49.50
N THR A 341 -16.67 36.35 50.57
CA THR A 341 -15.40 36.26 51.39
C THR A 341 -14.44 37.46 51.57
N PRO A 342 -13.52 37.53 52.60
CA PRO A 342 -12.93 36.44 53.42
C PRO A 342 -12.65 36.71 54.94
N GLN A 343 -12.14 35.67 55.64
CA GLN A 343 -10.96 35.66 56.54
C GLN A 343 -11.12 35.34 58.06
N GLY A 344 -10.48 34.21 58.46
CA GLY A 344 -9.81 33.95 59.75
C GLY A 344 -10.67 33.35 60.88
N GLY A 345 -10.36 32.24 61.56
CA GLY A 345 -9.21 31.32 61.53
C GLY A 345 -9.32 30.29 62.68
N SER A 346 -8.44 29.29 62.64
CA SER A 346 -8.03 28.31 63.67
C SER A 346 -8.85 27.00 63.86
N GLY A 347 -8.17 25.85 63.68
CA GLY A 347 -8.55 24.54 64.24
C GLY A 347 -8.47 23.30 63.32
N SER A 348 -7.28 22.89 62.89
CA SER A 348 -6.93 21.63 62.18
C SER A 348 -7.13 20.34 63.04
N PRO A 349 -6.82 19.11 62.54
CA PRO A 349 -7.07 18.47 61.23
C PRO A 349 -7.47 16.97 61.33
N LEU A 350 -7.91 16.33 60.24
CA LEU A 350 -7.60 14.91 59.97
C LEU A 350 -7.43 14.58 58.48
N ALA A 351 -6.29 13.91 58.23
CA ALA A 351 -5.89 13.00 57.15
C ALA A 351 -5.76 13.50 55.69
N THR A 352 -4.52 13.83 55.37
CA THR A 352 -3.85 13.82 54.07
C THR A 352 -3.23 12.44 53.80
N THR A 353 -3.29 11.98 52.55
CA THR A 353 -2.20 11.37 51.75
C THR A 353 -2.79 11.19 50.34
N GLY A 354 -2.28 11.72 49.24
CA GLY A 354 -0.94 12.17 48.91
C GLY A 354 -0.45 11.38 47.68
N ALA A 355 0.22 12.10 46.77
CA ALA A 355 0.92 11.68 45.54
C ALA A 355 0.06 11.62 44.25
N GLY A 356 0.39 12.33 43.17
CA GLY A 356 1.58 13.15 42.92
C GLY A 356 1.46 14.00 41.65
N ASP A 357 2.31 15.03 41.65
CA ASP A 357 2.45 16.12 40.70
C ASP A 357 2.97 15.75 39.30
N ALA A 358 2.83 16.75 38.42
CA ALA A 358 3.73 17.12 37.32
C ALA A 358 3.80 16.15 36.12
N GLY A 359 3.85 16.60 34.86
CA GLY A 359 4.11 17.93 34.31
C GLY A 359 4.89 17.72 33.00
N LEU A 360 4.47 18.42 31.95
CA LEU A 360 5.29 18.90 30.82
C LEU A 360 5.99 17.91 29.86
N ILE A 361 6.14 18.40 28.61
CA ILE A 361 7.08 18.02 27.53
C ILE A 361 6.57 16.89 26.60
N ALA A 362 6.07 17.19 25.40
CA ALA A 362 6.75 17.56 24.15
C ALA A 362 7.42 16.40 23.39
N GLY A 363 7.10 16.33 22.09
CA GLY A 363 7.93 15.86 20.97
C GLY A 363 8.72 14.56 21.10
N GLY A 364 8.39 13.57 20.27
CA GLY A 364 9.31 12.47 19.98
C GLY A 364 8.69 11.35 19.17
N ALA A 365 9.17 11.18 17.94
CA ALA A 365 8.94 10.01 17.11
C ALA A 365 9.49 8.73 17.79
N GLY A 366 8.82 7.59 17.61
CA GLY A 366 9.34 6.31 18.10
C GLY A 366 8.37 5.14 17.92
N THR A 367 8.54 4.44 16.81
CA THR A 367 8.23 3.02 16.54
C THR A 367 7.48 2.21 17.62
N ALA A 368 6.32 1.65 17.25
CA ALA A 368 5.79 0.45 17.89
C ALA A 368 5.28 -0.56 16.83
N LEU A 369 6.04 -1.64 16.67
CA LEU A 369 5.61 -2.90 16.07
C LEU A 369 4.41 -3.43 16.87
N VAL A 370 3.28 -3.66 16.21
CA VAL A 370 2.23 -4.53 16.75
C VAL A 370 2.01 -5.69 15.77
N ALA A 371 2.36 -6.86 16.28
CA ALA A 371 2.15 -8.16 15.67
C ALA A 371 0.67 -8.39 15.37
N GLY A 372 0.39 -8.89 14.17
CA GLY A 372 -0.94 -9.31 13.76
C GLY A 372 -1.41 -10.54 14.55
N ALA A 373 -2.63 -10.48 15.07
CA ALA A 373 -3.39 -11.66 15.44
C ALA A 373 -4.39 -11.97 14.31
N GLY A 374 -4.08 -12.99 13.53
CA GLY A 374 -4.98 -13.56 12.53
C GLY A 374 -6.09 -14.38 13.20
N LEU A 375 -7.33 -14.12 12.81
CA LEU A 375 -8.51 -14.86 13.27
C LEU A 375 -8.90 -15.88 12.19
N LEU A 376 -8.65 -17.17 12.46
CA LEU A 376 -9.07 -18.30 11.63
C LEU A 376 -10.52 -18.68 11.96
N LEU A 377 -11.41 -18.57 10.98
CA LEU A 377 -12.75 -19.15 11.01
C LEU A 377 -12.73 -20.53 10.36
N ALA A 378 -12.80 -21.59 11.18
CA ALA A 378 -13.03 -22.96 10.73
C ALA A 378 -14.50 -23.33 10.96
N ALA A 379 -15.28 -23.41 9.88
CA ALA A 379 -16.64 -23.96 9.92
C ALA A 379 -16.61 -25.44 9.57
N ARG A 380 -16.86 -26.27 10.59
CA ARG A 380 -17.06 -27.72 10.51
C ARG A 380 -18.55 -27.99 10.26
N MET A 381 -18.89 -28.65 9.15
CA MET A 381 -20.16 -29.40 9.06
C MET A 381 -19.97 -30.79 8.49
N ARG A 382 -20.75 -31.70 9.08
CA ARG A 382 -20.57 -33.14 9.21
C ARG A 382 -21.39 -33.85 8.13
N ARG A 383 -20.83 -34.94 7.59
CA ARG A 383 -21.51 -35.95 6.76
C ARG A 383 -22.83 -36.41 7.39
N ALA A 384 -23.85 -36.60 6.57
CA ALA A 384 -24.86 -37.64 6.73
C ALA A 384 -24.84 -38.52 5.47
N ALA A 385 -24.57 -39.80 5.67
CA ALA A 385 -24.72 -40.85 4.67
C ALA A 385 -26.05 -41.55 4.94
N SER A 386 -26.84 -41.77 3.90
CA SER A 386 -27.88 -42.80 3.88
C SER A 386 -27.94 -43.39 2.47
N THR A 387 -27.57 -44.67 2.37
CA THR A 387 -28.30 -45.76 1.67
C THR A 387 -29.36 -45.30 0.67
N ARG A 388 -29.31 -45.66 -0.61
CA ARG A 388 -29.33 -47.03 -1.13
C ARG A 388 -28.91 -47.03 -2.60
#